data_AF-L7U403-F1
#
_entry.id   AF-L7U403-F1
#
_cell.length_a   1.000
_cell.length_b   1.000
_cell.length_c   1.000
_cell.angle_alpha   90.00
_cell.angle_beta   90.00
_cell.angle_gamma   90.00
#
_symmetry.space_group_name_H-M   'P 1'
#
loop_
_entity.id
_entity.type
_entity.pdbx_description
1 polymer ?
#
loop_
_entity_poly.entity_id
_entity_poly.type
_entity_poly.pdbx_seq_one_letter_code
_entity_poly.pdbx_strand_id
1 'polypeptide(L)'
;MRRWMIPLFALLTACDARLESLAQTVHVFVPEAVETSGPRVPVLYLEKDRALFLPHGAGGGRPVELRPSELAALRERSDIVIIAVDSEPSPHAERLPDGRTRYVTHLGGS
;
A
#
# COMPACT_ATOMS: atom_id res chain seq x y z
N MET A 1 -4.31 54.81 -19.69
CA MET A 1 -3.21 53.85 -19.43
C MET A 1 -3.68 52.84 -18.37
N ARG A 2 -3.33 51.56 -18.57
CA ARG A 2 -3.45 50.40 -17.64
C ARG A 2 -4.88 49.94 -17.30
N ARG A 3 -5.45 48.98 -18.04
CA ARG A 3 -5.23 47.51 -18.05
C ARG A 3 -5.71 46.81 -16.76
N TRP A 4 -6.98 46.41 -16.79
CA TRP A 4 -7.50 45.06 -16.52
C TRP A 4 -6.77 44.24 -15.43
N MET A 5 -7.35 44.20 -14.23
CA MET A 5 -7.13 43.17 -13.22
C MET A 5 -8.50 42.56 -12.86
N ILE A 6 -8.96 41.64 -13.72
CA ILE A 6 -10.08 40.73 -13.46
C ILE A 6 -9.45 39.37 -13.12
N PRO A 7 -10.00 38.64 -12.12
CA PRO A 7 -9.22 38.10 -11.03
C PRO A 7 -8.59 36.75 -11.36
N LEU A 8 -7.35 36.58 -10.88
CA LEU A 8 -6.56 35.36 -10.92
C LEU A 8 -7.09 34.28 -9.95
N PHE A 9 -8.40 34.23 -9.71
CA PHE A 9 -9.06 33.25 -8.83
C PHE A 9 -9.63 32.04 -9.58
N ALA A 10 -9.58 32.04 -10.91
CA ALA A 10 -10.15 30.97 -11.74
C ALA A 10 -9.19 29.79 -12.05
N LEU A 11 -8.00 29.73 -11.42
CA LEU A 11 -7.00 28.67 -11.67
C LEU A 11 -6.81 27.69 -10.50
N LEU A 12 -7.51 27.87 -9.38
CA LEU A 12 -7.41 26.98 -8.22
C LEU A 12 -8.42 25.82 -8.23
N THR A 13 -9.34 25.76 -9.20
CA THR A 13 -10.33 24.68 -9.33
C THR A 13 -9.92 23.56 -10.29
N ALA A 14 -8.76 23.67 -10.95
CA ALA A 14 -8.27 22.65 -11.89
C ALA A 14 -7.44 21.54 -11.21
N CYS A 15 -7.12 21.68 -9.92
CA CYS A 15 -6.61 20.58 -9.11
C CYS A 15 -7.75 19.91 -8.33
N ASP A 16 -8.87 19.64 -9.00
CA ASP A 16 -9.69 18.47 -8.67
C ASP A 16 -8.98 17.22 -9.21
N ALA A 17 -7.69 17.09 -8.87
CA ALA A 17 -7.05 15.80 -8.81
C ALA A 17 -7.77 15.11 -7.66
N ARG A 18 -8.94 14.55 -7.97
CA ARG A 18 -9.43 13.38 -7.26
C ARG A 18 -8.22 12.48 -7.14
N LEU A 19 -7.60 12.45 -5.97
CA LEU A 19 -7.09 11.21 -5.46
C LEU A 19 -8.34 10.34 -5.40
N GLU A 20 -8.69 9.73 -6.54
CA GLU A 20 -9.44 8.50 -6.49
C GLU A 20 -8.59 7.64 -5.57
N SER A 21 -9.11 7.46 -4.36
CA SER A 21 -8.58 6.51 -3.40
C SER A 21 -8.60 5.19 -4.13
N LEU A 22 -7.52 4.87 -4.84
CA LEU A 22 -7.12 3.51 -5.13
C LEU A 22 -7.09 2.88 -3.75
N ALA A 23 -8.17 2.23 -3.37
CA ALA A 23 -8.31 1.58 -2.09
C ALA A 23 -7.36 0.39 -2.13
N GLN A 24 -6.09 0.67 -1.89
CA GLN A 24 -5.03 -0.31 -1.88
C GLN A 24 -5.27 -1.20 -0.68
N THR A 25 -5.47 -2.49 -0.94
CA THR A 25 -5.64 -3.45 0.16
C THR A 25 -4.25 -3.84 0.63
N VAL A 26 -3.95 -3.61 1.90
CA VAL A 26 -2.66 -3.98 2.50
C VAL A 26 -2.84 -5.27 3.28
N HIS A 27 -2.16 -6.32 2.83
CA HIS A 27 -2.06 -7.59 3.53
C HIS A 27 -0.75 -7.63 4.31
N VAL A 28 -0.85 -7.92 5.61
CA VAL A 28 0.32 -8.07 6.49
C VAL A 28 0.35 -9.48 7.02
N PHE A 29 1.44 -10.20 6.74
CA PHE A 29 1.70 -11.53 7.26
C PHE A 29 2.83 -11.44 8.27
N VAL A 30 2.53 -11.74 9.52
CA VAL A 30 3.48 -11.74 10.63
C VAL A 30 3.63 -13.19 11.11
N PRO A 31 4.83 -13.79 11.01
CA PRO A 31 5.07 -15.09 11.60
C PRO A 31 5.02 -14.99 13.14
N GLU A 32 4.49 -16.02 13.80
CA GLU A 32 4.30 -16.06 15.26
C GLU A 32 5.61 -15.82 16.03
N ALA A 33 6.73 -16.34 15.52
CA ALA A 33 8.06 -16.17 16.11
C ALA A 33 8.54 -14.71 16.18
N VAL A 34 7.90 -13.82 15.42
CA VAL A 34 8.40 -12.47 15.12
C VAL A 34 7.64 -11.40 15.91
N GLU A 35 6.44 -11.70 16.42
CA GLU A 35 5.60 -10.76 17.16
C GLU A 35 6.30 -10.18 18.42
N THR A 36 7.24 -10.93 19.00
CA THR A 36 8.01 -10.52 20.18
C THR A 36 9.34 -9.83 19.85
N SER A 37 9.72 -9.76 18.57
CA SER A 37 11.07 -9.37 18.12
C SER A 37 11.29 -7.85 17.96
N GLY A 38 10.26 -7.04 18.17
CA GLY A 38 10.36 -5.57 18.14
C GLY A 38 10.61 -4.97 16.74
N PRO A 39 11.07 -3.71 16.64
CA PRO A 39 11.01 -2.92 15.39
C PRO A 39 12.10 -3.24 14.35
N ARG A 40 13.00 -4.20 14.60
CA ARG A 40 14.15 -4.54 13.72
C ARG A 40 13.94 -5.79 12.87
N VAL A 41 12.70 -6.25 12.82
CA VAL A 41 12.30 -7.42 12.04
C VAL A 41 12.46 -7.14 10.55
N PRO A 42 13.13 -8.01 9.77
CA PRO A 42 13.23 -7.84 8.34
C PRO A 42 11.84 -7.83 7.67
N VAL A 43 11.67 -6.94 6.69
CA VAL A 43 10.39 -6.78 5.98
C VAL A 43 10.57 -7.07 4.50
N LEU A 44 9.68 -7.88 3.94
CA LEU A 44 9.49 -8.02 2.50
C LEU A 44 8.24 -7.25 2.08
N TYR A 45 8.41 -6.21 1.29
CA TYR A 45 7.32 -5.43 0.70
C TYR A 45 7.09 -5.87 -0.74
N LEU A 46 5.85 -6.19 -1.09
CA LEU A 46 5.42 -6.65 -2.40
C LEU A 46 4.32 -5.74 -2.95
N GLU A 47 4.50 -5.31 -4.19
CA GLU A 47 3.52 -4.57 -4.99
C GLU A 47 3.57 -5.15 -6.42
N LYS A 48 2.54 -4.89 -7.24
CA LYS A 48 2.29 -5.51 -8.55
C LYS A 48 3.54 -5.79 -9.41
N ASP A 49 4.51 -4.87 -9.45
CA ASP A 49 5.73 -5.00 -10.24
C ASP A 49 7.01 -4.76 -9.43
N ARG A 50 6.94 -4.85 -8.10
CA ARG A 50 8.02 -4.44 -7.21
C ARG A 50 8.12 -5.29 -5.97
N ALA A 51 9.34 -5.73 -5.68
CA ALA A 51 9.69 -6.40 -4.43
C ALA A 51 10.84 -5.66 -3.74
N LEU A 52 10.63 -5.22 -2.51
CA LEU A 52 11.66 -4.60 -1.69
C LEU A 52 11.90 -5.42 -0.45
N PHE A 53 13.16 -5.66 -0.12
CA PHE A 53 13.58 -6.28 1.11
C PHE A 53 14.28 -5.26 2.00
N LEU A 54 13.79 -5.13 3.23
CA LEU A 54 14.34 -4.27 4.26
C LEU A 54 14.98 -5.18 5.33
N PRO A 55 16.29 -5.51 5.20
CA PRO A 55 16.93 -6.50 6.07
C PRO A 55 17.00 -6.09 7.54
N HIS A 56 16.87 -4.80 7.85
CA HIS A 56 16.92 -4.27 9.22
C HIS A 56 15.57 -3.73 9.70
N GLY A 57 14.49 -4.07 8.97
CA GLY A 57 13.14 -3.56 9.21
C GLY A 57 12.90 -2.13 8.75
N ALA A 58 11.68 -1.64 9.00
CA ALA A 58 11.21 -0.35 8.48
C ALA A 58 11.98 0.87 9.01
N GLY A 59 12.62 0.76 10.18
CA GLY A 59 13.37 1.84 10.81
C GLY A 59 14.86 1.89 10.47
N GLY A 60 15.39 0.97 9.63
CA GLY A 60 16.83 0.81 9.44
C GLY A 60 17.27 0.42 8.04
N GLY A 61 18.36 1.04 7.58
CA GLY A 61 19.04 0.69 6.33
C GLY A 61 18.32 1.16 5.06
N ARG A 62 18.89 0.82 3.90
CA ARG A 62 18.29 1.11 2.59
C ARG A 62 17.52 -0.14 2.12
N PRO A 63 16.31 0.02 1.58
CA PRO A 63 15.60 -1.07 0.92
C PRO A 63 16.43 -1.63 -0.24
N VAL A 64 16.39 -2.95 -0.40
CA VAL A 64 17.01 -3.67 -1.51
C VAL A 64 15.92 -4.14 -2.45
N GLU A 65 16.00 -3.78 -3.72
CA GLU A 65 15.07 -4.30 -4.73
C GLU A 65 15.47 -5.73 -5.10
N LEU A 66 14.49 -6.64 -5.12
CA LEU A 66 14.71 -8.05 -5.39
C LEU A 66 14.24 -8.44 -6.78
N ARG A 67 15.02 -9.30 -7.43
CA ARG A 67 14.61 -10.01 -8.64
C ARG A 67 13.72 -11.19 -8.30
N PRO A 68 12.85 -11.65 -9.24
CA PRO A 68 12.00 -12.81 -9.02
C PRO A 68 12.73 -14.08 -8.56
N SER A 69 13.96 -14.30 -9.04
CA SER A 69 14.79 -15.43 -8.62
C SER A 69 15.24 -15.34 -7.16
N GLU A 70 15.39 -14.13 -6.62
CA GLU A 70 15.84 -13.88 -5.26
C GLU A 70 14.68 -14.01 -4.24
N LEU A 71 13.42 -13.85 -4.70
CA LEU A 71 12.23 -14.11 -3.88
C LEU A 71 12.10 -15.56 -3.44
N ALA A 72 12.53 -16.51 -4.27
CA ALA A 72 12.47 -17.94 -3.93
C ALA A 72 13.31 -18.27 -2.68
N ALA A 73 14.43 -17.57 -2.48
CA ALA A 73 15.28 -17.74 -1.30
C ALA A 73 14.62 -17.21 -0.01
N LEU A 74 13.61 -16.33 -0.12
CA LEU A 74 12.88 -15.81 1.02
C LEU A 74 11.68 -16.67 1.41
N ARG A 75 11.24 -17.61 0.56
CA ARG A 75 10.07 -18.46 0.80
C ARG A 75 10.16 -19.27 2.08
N GLU A 76 11.37 -19.70 2.44
CA GLU A 76 11.60 -20.59 3.58
C GLU A 76 11.90 -19.84 4.88
N ARG A 77 11.94 -18.50 4.83
CA ARG A 77 12.22 -17.69 6.01
C ARG A 77 10.96 -17.47 6.83
N SER A 78 11.02 -17.88 8.09
CA SER A 78 9.98 -17.65 9.10
C SER A 78 10.24 -16.45 10.00
N ASP A 79 11.30 -15.68 9.73
CA ASP A 79 11.75 -14.54 10.52
C ASP A 79 11.53 -13.18 9.82
N ILE A 80 10.72 -13.17 8.75
CA ILE A 80 10.42 -11.97 7.97
C ILE A 80 8.93 -11.63 8.04
N VAL A 81 8.61 -10.34 8.12
CA VAL A 81 7.23 -9.84 7.92
C VAL A 81 7.01 -9.58 6.45
N ILE A 82 5.88 -10.02 5.91
CA ILE A 82 5.52 -9.78 4.51
C ILE A 82 4.39 -8.75 4.47
N ILE A 83 4.60 -7.66 3.73
CA ILE A 83 3.59 -6.65 3.43
C ILE A 83 3.30 -6.73 1.93
N ALA A 84 2.10 -7.14 1.56
CA ALA A 84 1.66 -7.15 0.18
C ALA A 84 0.59 -6.08 -0.04
N VAL A 85 0.78 -5.24 -1.06
CA VAL A 85 -0.16 -4.19 -1.43
C VAL A 85 -0.84 -4.60 -2.73
N ASP A 86 -2.15 -4.83 -2.64
CA ASP A 86 -2.97 -5.04 -3.82
C ASP A 86 -3.28 -3.68 -4.46
N SER A 87 -2.84 -3.53 -5.71
CA SER A 87 -3.06 -2.31 -6.50
C SER A 87 -4.45 -2.27 -7.11
N GLU A 88 -5.18 -3.39 -7.13
CA GLU A 88 -6.58 -3.39 -7.53
C GLU A 88 -7.46 -3.05 -6.32
N PRO A 89 -8.39 -2.09 -6.45
CA PRO A 89 -9.39 -1.88 -5.41
C PRO A 89 -10.15 -3.19 -5.25
N SER A 90 -10.14 -3.71 -4.01
CA SER A 90 -10.78 -4.99 -3.70
C SER A 90 -12.17 -5.04 -4.35
N PRO A 91 -12.53 -6.09 -5.11
CA PRO A 91 -13.82 -6.18 -5.83
C PRO A 91 -15.06 -6.13 -4.91
N HIS A 92 -14.84 -5.96 -3.60
CA HIS A 92 -15.81 -5.96 -2.52
C HIS A 92 -16.03 -4.58 -1.89
N ALA A 93 -15.67 -3.51 -2.59
CA ALA A 93 -16.09 -2.15 -2.24
C ALA A 93 -17.52 -1.90 -2.76
N GLU A 94 -18.52 -2.12 -1.91
CA GLU A 94 -19.91 -1.79 -2.24
C GLU A 94 -20.18 -0.31 -1.96
N ARG A 95 -20.74 0.40 -2.95
CA ARG A 95 -21.21 1.78 -2.77
C ARG A 95 -22.62 1.75 -2.19
N LEU A 96 -22.75 2.17 -0.94
CA LEU A 96 -24.03 2.22 -0.26
C LEU A 96 -24.91 3.37 -0.82
N PRO A 97 -26.25 3.28 -0.71
CA PRO A 97 -27.17 4.30 -1.19
C PRO A 97 -26.97 5.69 -0.58
N ASP A 98 -26.29 5.77 0.57
CA ASP A 98 -25.96 7.00 1.29
C ASP A 98 -24.60 7.60 0.87
N GLY A 99 -23.95 7.04 -0.15
CA GLY A 99 -22.67 7.50 -0.67
C GLY A 99 -21.43 6.98 0.08
N ARG A 100 -21.61 6.18 1.14
CA ARG A 100 -20.49 5.54 1.84
C ARG A 100 -19.98 4.32 1.07
N THR A 101 -18.71 3.99 1.25
CA THR A 101 -18.09 2.78 0.67
C THR A 101 -17.93 1.75 1.78
N ARG A 102 -18.48 0.55 1.57
CA ARG A 102 -18.32 -0.59 2.48
C ARG A 102 -17.29 -1.54 1.90
N TYR A 103 -16.20 -1.79 2.64
CA TYR A 103 -15.19 -2.78 2.29
C TYR A 103 -15.53 -4.10 2.99
N VAL A 104 -15.83 -5.16 2.24
CA VAL A 104 -16.09 -6.49 2.81
C VAL A 104 -14.81 -7.31 2.80
N THR A 105 -14.25 -7.58 3.99
CA THR A 105 -12.96 -8.30 4.15
C THR A 105 -13.11 -9.82 4.31
N HIS A 106 -14.32 -10.36 4.28
CA HIS A 106 -14.58 -11.79 4.39
C HIS A 106 -15.71 -12.21 3.44
N LEU A 107 -15.40 -13.05 2.45
CA LEU A 107 -16.38 -13.99 1.90
C LEU A 107 -16.59 -15.04 2.99
N GLY A 108 -17.72 -14.99 3.69
CA GLY A 108 -18.13 -16.07 4.58
C GLY A 108 -18.14 -17.36 3.78
N GLY A 109 -17.20 -18.26 4.09
CA GLY A 109 -17.25 -19.64 3.62
C GLY A 109 -18.50 -20.29 4.21
N SER A 110 -19.35 -20.82 3.32
CA SER A 110 -20.37 -21.81 3.68
C SER A 110 -19.74 -23.09 4.21
#